data_AF-K0J2Q8-F1
#
_entry.id   AF-K0J2Q8-F1
#
_cell.length_a   1.000
_cell.length_b   1.000
_cell.length_c   1.000
_cell.angle_alpha   90.00
_cell.angle_beta   90.00
_cell.angle_gamma   90.00
#
_symmetry.space_group_name_H-M   'P 1'
#
loop_
_entity.id
_entity.type
_entity.pdbx_description
1 polymer ?
#
loop_
_entity_poly.entity_id
_entity_poly.type
_entity_poly.pdbx_seq_one_letter_code
_entity_poly.pdbx_strand_id
1 'polypeptide(L)' 'MENFIKEGKSGFAFNRLSSPNFYTNATKLQIALLAYNFANWFRRLCLPKA' A
#
# COMPACT_ATOMS: atom_id res chain seq x y z
N MET A 1 2.39 -5.36 -12.87
CA MET A 1 3.08 -4.65 -11.76
C MET A 1 2.59 -3.20 -11.64
N GLU A 2 2.46 -2.48 -12.75
CA GLU A 2 1.99 -1.08 -12.78
C GLU A 2 0.62 -0.84 -12.10
N ASN A 3 -0.35 -1.75 -12.28
CA ASN A 3 -1.67 -1.62 -11.66
C ASN A 3 -1.60 -1.62 -10.12
N PHE A 4 -0.74 -2.45 -9.53
CA PHE A 4 -0.55 -2.50 -8.08
C PHE A 4 0.06 -1.20 -7.54
N ILE A 5 0.98 -0.58 -8.29
CA ILE A 5 1.59 0.71 -7.92
C ILE A 5 0.56 1.84 -8.03
N LYS A 6 -0.27 1.86 -9.08
CA LYS A 6 -1.35 2.85 -9.22
C LYS A 6 -2.38 2.72 -8.10
N GLU A 7 -2.78 1.50 -7.77
CA GLU A 7 -3.70 1.21 -6.67
C GLU A 7 -3.10 1.60 -5.33
N GLY A 8 -1.84 1.28 -5.05
CA GLY A 8 -1.15 1.69 -3.82
C GLY A 8 -0.98 3.21 -3.69
N LYS A 9 -0.70 3.91 -4.80
CA LYS A 9 -0.64 5.39 -4.81
C LYS A 9 -1.99 6.04 -4.56
N SER A 10 -3.06 5.53 -5.18
CA SER A 10 -4.41 6.09 -5.05
C SER A 10 -5.09 5.69 -3.74
N GLY A 11 -5.05 4.41 -3.38
CA GLY A 11 -5.76 3.84 -2.23
C GLY A 11 -4.99 3.83 -0.92
N PHE A 12 -3.66 3.82 -0.95
CA PHE A 12 -2.80 3.74 0.25
C PHE A 12 -1.77 4.88 0.34
N ALA A 13 -1.94 5.93 -0.48
CA ALA A 13 -1.16 7.16 -0.45
C ALA A 13 0.37 6.96 -0.48
N PHE A 14 0.86 5.99 -1.26
CA PHE A 14 2.31 5.73 -1.41
C PHE A 14 3.11 6.96 -1.87
N ASN A 15 2.46 7.97 -2.46
CA ASN A 15 3.06 9.21 -2.92
C ASN A 15 3.09 10.34 -1.87
N ARG A 16 2.46 10.17 -0.70
CA ARG A 16 2.27 11.24 0.30
C ARG A 16 3.16 11.03 1.52
N LEU A 17 4.47 11.02 1.28
CA LEU A 17 5.51 10.83 2.30
C LEU A 17 6.30 12.14 2.48
N SER A 18 5.72 13.12 3.17
CA SER A 18 6.26 14.49 3.26
C SER A 18 7.13 14.77 4.48
N SER A 19 7.79 13.75 5.05
CA SER A 19 8.66 13.97 6.22
C SER A 19 10.06 14.43 5.78
N PRO A 20 10.76 15.27 6.56
CA PRO A 20 12.12 15.72 6.26
C PRO A 20 13.17 14.61 6.41
N ASN A 21 12.87 13.53 7.14
CA ASN A 21 13.77 12.39 7.35
C ASN A 21 13.45 11.23 6.38
N PHE A 22 14.46 10.77 5.66
CA PHE A 22 14.37 9.64 4.73
C PHE A 22 13.87 8.36 5.41
N TYR A 23 14.42 8.01 6.56
CA TYR A 23 14.06 6.78 7.28
C TYR A 23 12.60 6.80 7.71
N THR A 24 12.09 7.95 8.15
CA THR A 24 10.67 8.11 8.50
C THR A 24 9.76 7.87 7.29
N ASN A 25 10.13 8.37 6.11
CA ASN A 25 9.36 8.13 4.89
C ASN A 25 9.45 6.67 4.45
N ALA A 26 10.61 6.03 4.58
CA ALA A 26 10.79 4.61 4.30
C ALA A 26 9.91 3.74 5.20
N THR A 27 9.88 4.00 6.51
CA THR A 27 9.01 3.29 7.45
C THR A 27 7.53 3.51 7.13
N LYS A 28 7.11 4.74 6.83
CA LYS A 28 5.74 5.04 6.41
C LYS A 28 5.34 4.27 5.15
N LEU A 29 6.23 4.17 4.17
CA LEU A 29 6.00 3.38 2.96
C LEU A 29 5.88 1.88 3.27
N GLN A 30 6.76 1.34 4.14
CA GLN A 30 6.72 -0.06 4.53
C GLN A 30 5.40 -0.42 5.24
N ILE A 31 4.91 0.45 6.14
CA ILE A 31 3.62 0.26 6.81
C ILE A 31 2.47 0.29 5.79
N ALA A 32 2.50 1.24 4.84
CA ALA A 32 1.49 1.33 3.80
C ALA A 32 1.49 0.09 2.87
N LEU A 33 2.66 -0.44 2.53
CA LEU A 33 2.82 -1.70 1.79
C LEU A 33 2.25 -2.90 2.55
N LEU A 34 2.49 -2.98 3.86
CA LEU A 34 1.96 -4.03 4.72
C LEU A 34 0.41 -3.99 4.72
N ALA A 35 -0.16 -2.81 4.93
CA ALA A 35 -1.61 -2.61 4.92
C ALA A 35 -2.23 -2.99 3.56
N TYR A 36 -1.58 -2.60 2.45
CA TYR A 36 -1.98 -2.98 1.11
C TYR A 36 -1.99 -4.50 0.90
N ASN A 37 -0.96 -5.20 1.38
CA ASN A 37 -0.88 -6.66 1.28
C ASN A 37 -1.99 -7.34 2.10
N PHE A 38 -2.28 -6.86 3.31
CA PHE A 38 -3.39 -7.39 4.11
C PHE A 38 -4.73 -7.21 3.41
N ALA A 39 -5.00 -6.03 2.84
CA ALA A 39 -6.23 -5.79 2.09
C ALA A 39 -6.35 -6.70 0.85
N ASN A 40 -5.23 -6.96 0.16
CA ASN A 40 -5.20 -7.90 -0.94
C ASN A 40 -5.47 -9.34 -0.50
N TRP A 41 -4.90 -9.78 0.62
CA TRP A 41 -5.19 -11.10 1.18
C TRP A 41 -6.65 -11.23 1.59
N PHE A 42 -7.23 -10.21 2.23
CA PHE A 42 -8.67 -10.20 2.54
C PHE A 42 -9.51 -10.38 1.27
N ARG A 43 -9.22 -9.62 0.20
CA ARG A 43 -9.94 -9.76 -1.08
C ARG A 43 -9.79 -11.13 -1.72
N ARG A 44 -8.66 -11.81 -1.54
CA ARG A 44 -8.42 -13.14 -2.13
C ARG A 44 -8.98 -14.29 -1.31
N LEU A 45 -8.97 -14.16 0.01
CA LEU A 45 -9.35 -15.24 0.93
C LEU A 45 -10.81 -15.16 1.33
N CYS A 46 -11.36 -13.96 1.51
CA CYS A 46 -12.67 -13.75 2.11
C CYS A 46 -13.75 -13.41 1.08
N LEU A 47 -13.39 -12.87 -0.08
CA LEU A 47 -14.36 -12.52 -1.12
C LEU A 47 -14.45 -13.63 -2.18
N PRO A 48 -15.66 -13.97 -2.65
CA PRO A 48 -15.82 -14.89 -3.75
C PRO A 48 -15.19 -14.30 -5.02
N LYS A 49 -14.67 -15.18 -5.87
CA LYS A 49 -14.13 -14.78 -7.16
C LYS A 49 -15.29 -14.31 -8.04
N ALA A 50 -15.27 -13.03 -8.41
CA ALA A 50 -16.18 -12.47 -9.40
C ALA A 50 -15.89 -13.06 -10.80
#